data_AF-K0SYJ8-F1
#
_entry.id   AF-K0SYJ8-F1
#
_cell.length_a   1.000
_cell.length_b   1.000
_cell.length_c   1.000
_cell.angle_alpha   90.00
_cell.angle_beta   90.00
_cell.angle_gamma   90.00
#
_symmetry.space_group_name_H-M   'P 1'
#
loop_
_entity.id
_entity.type
_entity.pdbx_description
1 polymer ?
#
loop_
_entity_poly.entity_id
_entity_poly.type
_entity_poly.pdbx_seq_one_letter_code
_entity_poly.pdbx_strand_id
1 'polypeptide(L)'
;MVDDVSRNISTITRMTRLSSKKDAEVAVTSAFASGSFVEFREKSRTHVGKIESVQHKTSGGARYTIIDSSNHKYNVPDKDVTYAMPCPNSVGKAAKLYEDLCRAQESPLETIQDELDVSPDLVQMAWEEAVEDETHNLTPAEFVELVHAHTPSAMEKYLAWKLLQSEMSHVFFKEIKDKGRVVSFKAKTKKSVDAAKDVFCRQHVDDTESQICFV
;
A
#
# COMPACT_ATOMS: atom_id res chain seq x y z
N MET A 1 -58.34 -7.74 20.35
CA MET A 1 -57.32 -8.76 20.03
C MET A 1 -56.78 -8.40 18.66
N VAL A 2 -55.66 -7.70 18.68
CA VAL A 2 -54.97 -7.12 17.52
C VAL A 2 -53.62 -7.83 17.46
N ASP A 3 -53.33 -8.53 16.38
CA ASP A 3 -51.99 -8.95 16.03
C ASP A 3 -51.74 -8.45 14.60
N ASP A 4 -51.04 -7.32 14.51
CA ASP A 4 -50.54 -6.74 13.27
C ASP A 4 -49.04 -7.02 13.20
N VAL A 5 -48.63 -7.76 12.18
CA VAL A 5 -47.26 -8.22 11.95
C VAL A 5 -46.52 -7.14 11.16
N SER A 6 -45.82 -6.25 11.88
CA SER A 6 -44.85 -5.34 11.24
C SER A 6 -43.48 -6.01 11.09
N ARG A 7 -43.10 -6.20 9.82
CA ARG A 7 -41.75 -6.61 9.39
C ARG A 7 -40.80 -5.41 9.51
N ASN A 8 -39.79 -5.53 10.37
CA ASN A 8 -38.66 -4.60 10.40
C ASN A 8 -37.68 -4.94 9.27
N ILE A 9 -37.69 -4.13 8.21
CA ILE A 9 -36.62 -4.10 7.22
C ILE A 9 -35.58 -3.10 7.75
N SER A 10 -34.42 -3.63 8.17
CA SER A 10 -33.28 -2.83 8.58
C SER A 10 -32.61 -2.24 7.33
N THR A 11 -32.92 -0.98 7.03
CA THR A 11 -32.28 -0.21 5.98
C THR A 11 -30.86 0.15 6.41
N ILE A 12 -29.87 -0.47 5.79
CA ILE A 12 -28.46 -0.07 5.91
C ILE A 12 -28.33 1.35 5.36
N THR A 13 -28.07 2.30 6.25
CA THR A 13 -27.80 3.69 5.91
C THR A 13 -26.50 3.77 5.11
N ARG A 14 -26.65 3.90 3.79
CA ARG A 14 -25.58 4.21 2.84
C ARG A 14 -25.01 5.59 3.20
N MET A 15 -23.86 5.64 3.88
CA MET A 15 -23.11 6.89 4.08
C MET A 15 -22.54 7.32 2.73
N THR A 16 -23.21 8.25 2.08
CA THR A 16 -22.68 9.00 0.93
C THR A 16 -21.48 9.83 1.39
N ARG A 17 -20.26 9.39 1.05
CA ARG A 17 -19.05 10.24 1.07
C ARG A 17 -19.27 11.39 0.09
N LEU A 18 -19.57 12.59 0.59
CA LEU A 18 -19.42 13.82 -0.18
C LEU A 18 -17.93 14.06 -0.41
N SER A 19 -17.43 13.63 -1.57
CA SER A 19 -16.10 14.00 -2.03
C SER A 19 -16.16 15.42 -2.59
N SER A 20 -15.62 16.38 -1.84
CA SER A 20 -15.36 17.72 -2.35
C SER A 20 -14.27 17.61 -3.42
N LYS A 21 -14.63 17.96 -4.67
CA LYS A 21 -13.69 18.12 -5.79
C LYS A 21 -12.55 19.04 -5.38
N LYS A 22 -11.39 18.45 -5.11
CA LYS A 22 -10.11 19.17 -5.06
C LYS A 22 -9.55 19.11 -6.47
N ASP A 23 -9.40 20.28 -7.08
CA ASP A 23 -8.73 20.42 -8.37
C ASP A 23 -7.41 19.65 -8.35
N ALA A 24 -7.20 18.83 -9.37
CA ALA A 24 -5.98 18.08 -9.59
C ALA A 24 -4.84 19.05 -9.97
N GLU A 25 -4.30 19.73 -8.97
CA GLU A 25 -2.94 20.23 -9.04
C GLU A 25 -2.04 19.01 -9.27
N VAL A 26 -1.38 18.95 -10.43
CA VAL A 26 -0.33 17.97 -10.69
C VAL A 26 0.78 18.25 -9.69
N ALA A 27 0.67 17.62 -8.52
CA ALA A 27 1.62 17.76 -7.44
C ALA A 27 2.98 17.38 -8.01
N VAL A 28 3.84 18.39 -8.21
CA VAL A 28 5.27 18.17 -8.32
C VAL A 28 5.61 17.42 -7.05
N THR A 29 5.83 16.11 -7.17
CA THR A 29 6.14 15.24 -6.05
C THR A 29 7.32 15.88 -5.31
N SER A 30 7.02 16.47 -4.15
CA SER A 30 8.01 17.15 -3.34
C SER A 30 9.06 16.13 -2.93
N ALA A 31 10.33 16.53 -2.92
CA ALA A 31 11.39 15.66 -2.44
C ALA A 31 11.06 15.21 -1.01
N PHE A 32 11.42 13.97 -0.67
CA PHE A 32 11.21 13.47 0.67
C PHE A 32 12.01 14.30 1.68
N ALA A 33 11.41 14.58 2.82
CA ALA A 33 12.02 15.42 3.84
C ALA A 33 13.23 14.71 4.51
N SER A 34 14.23 15.51 4.90
CA SER A 34 15.25 15.04 5.82
C SER A 34 14.61 14.49 7.09
N GLY A 35 15.13 13.37 7.58
CA GLY A 35 14.64 12.67 8.75
C GLY A 35 13.61 11.58 8.46
N SER A 36 13.00 11.53 7.27
CA SER A 36 12.08 10.45 6.90
C SER A 36 12.76 9.08 6.89
N PHE A 37 12.00 8.05 7.25
CA PHE A 37 12.40 6.66 7.03
C PHE A 37 11.99 6.22 5.64
N VAL A 38 12.87 5.45 5.00
CA VAL A 38 12.70 5.07 3.61
C VAL A 38 13.12 3.63 3.37
N GLU A 39 12.42 2.99 2.44
CA GLU A 39 12.90 1.81 1.74
C GLU A 39 13.47 2.26 0.40
N PHE A 40 14.62 1.71 0.01
CA PHE A 40 15.26 2.03 -1.25
C PHE A 40 16.00 0.83 -1.84
N ARG A 41 16.24 0.90 -3.15
CA ARG A 41 17.02 -0.10 -3.87
C ARG A 41 18.43 0.40 -4.12
N GLU A 42 19.41 -0.44 -3.80
CA GLU A 42 20.79 -0.29 -4.26
C GLU A 42 21.16 -1.55 -5.06
N LYS A 43 21.41 -1.38 -6.37
CA LYS A 43 21.62 -2.49 -7.31
C LYS A 43 20.42 -3.46 -7.26
N SER A 44 20.62 -4.69 -6.80
CA SER A 44 19.59 -5.73 -6.67
C SER A 44 19.13 -5.96 -5.23
N ARG A 45 19.55 -5.12 -4.27
CA ARG A 45 19.23 -5.26 -2.86
C ARG A 45 18.29 -4.14 -2.42
N THR A 46 17.38 -4.51 -1.53
CA THR A 46 16.48 -3.57 -0.85
C THR A 46 17.07 -3.27 0.52
N HIS A 47 17.01 -2.00 0.91
CA HIS A 47 17.55 -1.50 2.16
C HIS A 47 16.55 -0.57 2.83
N VAL A 48 16.66 -0.45 4.15
CA VAL A 48 15.94 0.54 4.95
C VAL A 48 16.93 1.52 5.54
N GLY A 49 16.55 2.79 5.61
CA GLY A 49 17.38 3.83 6.23
C GLY A 49 16.63 5.10 6.54
N LYS A 50 17.36 6.08 7.09
CA LYS A 50 16.87 7.43 7.39
C LYS A 50 17.56 8.44 6.47
N ILE A 51 16.78 9.34 5.87
CA ILE A 51 17.32 10.45 5.08
C ILE A 51 18.07 11.41 6.02
N GLU A 52 19.39 11.55 5.83
CA GLU A 52 20.22 12.54 6.52
C GLU A 52 20.14 13.90 5.82
N SER A 53 20.25 13.90 4.48
CA SER A 53 20.24 15.13 3.69
C SER A 53 19.64 14.93 2.29
N VAL A 54 19.10 16.01 1.74
CA VAL A 54 18.51 16.10 0.41
C VAL A 54 19.34 17.06 -0.44
N GLN A 55 19.75 16.62 -1.62
CA GLN A 55 20.43 17.45 -2.61
C GLN A 55 19.55 17.60 -3.84
N HIS A 56 19.13 18.84 -4.13
CA HIS A 56 18.36 19.15 -5.33
C HIS A 56 19.29 19.41 -6.51
N LYS A 57 19.03 18.72 -7.62
CA LYS A 57 19.69 18.97 -8.90
C LYS A 57 19.01 20.14 -9.59
N THR A 58 19.79 20.92 -10.34
CA THR A 58 19.29 22.01 -11.19
C THR A 58 18.25 21.53 -12.22
N SER A 59 18.26 20.24 -12.57
CA SER A 59 17.28 19.60 -13.46
C SER A 59 15.96 19.20 -12.78
N GLY A 60 15.73 19.60 -11.53
CA GLY A 60 14.49 19.31 -10.78
C GLY A 60 14.41 17.93 -10.11
N GLY A 61 15.49 17.12 -10.16
CA GLY A 61 15.56 15.84 -9.45
C GLY A 61 16.19 15.95 -8.06
N ALA A 62 15.96 14.97 -7.19
CA ALA A 62 16.60 14.89 -5.87
C ALA A 62 17.58 13.70 -5.77
N ARG A 63 18.57 13.85 -4.89
CA ARG A 63 19.40 12.75 -4.36
C ARG A 63 19.39 12.81 -2.84
N TYR A 64 19.41 11.65 -2.22
CA TYR A 64 19.33 11.49 -0.79
C TYR A 64 20.61 10.87 -0.24
N THR A 65 21.14 11.45 0.83
CA THR A 65 22.09 10.73 1.70
C THR A 65 21.27 9.97 2.71
N ILE A 66 21.32 8.65 2.69
CA ILE A 66 20.55 7.77 3.58
C ILE A 66 21.51 7.01 4.48
N ILE A 67 21.19 6.94 5.77
CA ILE A 67 21.96 6.17 6.77
C ILE A 67 21.13 4.97 7.21
N ASP A 68 21.71 3.77 7.15
CA ASP A 68 21.08 2.54 7.65
C ASP A 68 21.36 2.27 9.14
N SER A 69 20.89 1.12 9.64
CA SER A 69 21.10 0.68 11.03
C SER A 69 22.58 0.42 11.38
N SER A 70 23.42 0.20 10.37
CA SER A 70 24.86 -0.08 10.50
C SER A 70 25.71 1.19 10.38
N ASN A 71 25.09 2.38 10.35
CA ASN A 71 25.71 3.67 10.05
C ASN A 71 26.38 3.73 8.66
N HIS A 72 25.99 2.84 7.73
CA HIS A 72 26.45 2.93 6.35
C HIS A 72 25.72 4.07 5.64
N LYS A 73 26.45 4.85 4.83
CA LYS A 73 25.90 5.98 4.09
C LYS A 73 25.73 5.64 2.62
N TYR A 74 24.49 5.71 2.15
CA TYR A 74 24.14 5.53 0.74
C TYR A 74 23.86 6.89 0.09
N ASN A 75 24.19 7.03 -1.19
CA ASN A 75 23.83 8.18 -2.01
C ASN A 75 22.85 7.73 -3.10
N VAL A 76 21.56 7.95 -2.85
CA VAL A 76 20.46 7.31 -3.59
C VAL A 76 19.70 8.34 -4.43
N PRO A 77 19.51 8.14 -5.74
CA PRO A 77 18.66 9.02 -6.54
C PRO A 77 17.18 8.81 -6.22
N ASP A 78 16.36 9.83 -6.43
CA ASP A 78 14.94 9.81 -6.06
C ASP A 78 14.14 8.62 -6.60
N LYS A 79 14.42 8.21 -7.85
CA LYS A 79 13.78 7.05 -8.50
C LYS A 79 14.03 5.70 -7.81
N ASP A 80 15.08 5.60 -7.00
CA ASP A 80 15.50 4.35 -6.35
C ASP A 80 14.93 4.26 -4.92
N VAL A 81 14.31 5.32 -4.39
CA VAL A 81 13.52 5.29 -3.16
C VAL A 81 12.14 4.71 -3.49
N THR A 82 11.83 3.53 -2.94
CA THR A 82 10.60 2.78 -3.26
C THR A 82 9.45 3.15 -2.35
N TYR A 83 9.73 3.47 -1.09
CA TYR A 83 8.75 3.87 -0.09
C TYR A 83 9.33 4.89 0.87
N ALA A 84 8.49 5.79 1.39
CA ALA A 84 8.88 6.76 2.40
C ALA A 84 7.77 6.96 3.43
N MET A 85 8.15 7.11 4.70
CA MET A 85 7.26 7.50 5.78
C MET A 85 7.88 8.58 6.67
N PRO A 86 7.06 9.45 7.28
CA PRO A 86 7.56 10.45 8.21
C PRO A 86 8.11 9.77 9.47
N CYS A 87 9.24 10.27 9.97
CA CYS A 87 9.77 9.88 11.27
C CYS A 87 8.99 10.58 12.40
N PRO A 88 8.53 9.86 13.43
CA PRO A 88 7.95 10.47 14.62
C PRO A 88 8.92 11.43 15.31
N ASN A 89 8.38 12.47 15.95
CA ASN A 89 9.18 13.45 16.69
C ASN A 89 9.79 12.89 18.00
N SER A 90 9.21 11.83 18.55
CA SER A 90 9.69 11.19 19.78
C SER A 90 10.76 10.16 19.46
N VAL A 91 11.93 10.27 20.11
CA VAL A 91 13.07 9.37 19.89
C VAL A 91 12.71 7.90 20.09
N GLY A 92 12.00 7.57 21.18
CA GLY A 92 11.59 6.19 21.44
C GLY A 92 10.60 5.64 20.40
N LYS A 93 9.63 6.47 19.96
CA LYS A 93 8.69 6.06 18.90
C LYS A 93 9.37 5.92 17.54
N ALA A 94 10.36 6.79 17.25
CA ALA A 94 11.15 6.74 16.04
C ALA A 94 12.02 5.48 15.99
N ALA A 95 12.70 5.13 17.09
CA ALA A 95 13.50 3.91 17.18
C ALA A 95 12.62 2.66 16.96
N LYS A 96 11.50 2.57 17.68
CA LYS A 96 10.54 1.46 17.50
C LYS A 96 10.02 1.37 16.07
N LEU A 97 9.58 2.47 15.47
CA LEU A 97 9.07 2.48 14.09
C LEU A 97 10.15 2.03 13.09
N TYR A 98 11.40 2.42 13.32
CA TYR A 98 12.52 2.02 12.46
C TYR A 98 12.83 0.53 12.60
N GLU A 99 12.80 -0.02 13.81
CA GLU A 99 12.92 -1.46 14.06
C GLU A 99 11.78 -2.26 13.41
N ASP A 100 10.54 -1.79 13.57
CA ASP A 100 9.36 -2.39 12.94
C ASP A 100 9.47 -2.36 11.41
N LEU A 101 9.98 -1.27 10.83
CA LEU A 101 10.22 -1.16 9.39
C LEU A 101 11.31 -2.14 8.90
N CYS A 102 12.43 -2.26 9.62
CA CYS A 102 13.48 -3.22 9.29
C CYS A 102 12.92 -4.65 9.30
N ARG A 103 12.16 -5.01 10.35
CA ARG A 103 11.51 -6.33 10.46
C ARG A 103 10.56 -6.57 9.29
N ALA A 104 9.63 -5.65 9.07
CA ALA A 104 8.60 -5.78 8.05
C ALA A 104 9.17 -5.84 6.62
N GLN A 105 10.32 -5.22 6.35
CA GLN A 105 10.97 -5.28 5.04
C GLN A 105 11.39 -6.71 4.68
N GLU A 106 11.86 -7.48 5.66
CA GLU A 106 12.30 -8.87 5.48
C GLU A 106 11.18 -9.89 5.67
N SER A 107 10.03 -9.48 6.21
CA SER A 107 8.88 -10.37 6.43
C SER A 107 8.36 -10.98 5.12
N PRO A 108 8.05 -12.29 5.12
CA PRO A 108 7.37 -12.95 4.01
C PRO A 108 5.91 -12.48 3.93
N LEU A 109 5.26 -12.75 2.80
CA LEU A 109 3.94 -12.19 2.50
C LEU A 109 2.87 -12.69 3.48
N GLU A 110 2.93 -13.95 3.88
CA GLU A 110 1.97 -14.59 4.78
C GLU A 110 1.98 -13.90 6.15
N THR A 111 3.17 -13.58 6.66
CA THR A 111 3.31 -12.79 7.91
C THR A 111 2.73 -11.39 7.77
N ILE A 112 2.84 -10.76 6.60
CA ILE A 112 2.26 -9.43 6.35
C ILE A 112 0.72 -9.52 6.32
N GLN A 113 0.18 -10.58 5.72
CA GLN A 113 -1.27 -10.84 5.72
C GLN A 113 -1.81 -11.07 7.13
N ASP A 114 -1.11 -11.87 7.94
CA ASP A 114 -1.46 -12.12 9.33
C ASP A 114 -1.39 -10.83 10.18
N GLU A 115 -0.32 -10.03 10.02
CA GLU A 115 -0.14 -8.78 10.78
C GLU A 115 -1.18 -7.72 10.40
N LEU A 116 -1.64 -7.72 9.14
CA LEU A 116 -2.73 -6.87 8.69
C LEU A 116 -4.12 -7.45 8.94
N ASP A 117 -4.26 -8.73 9.31
CA ASP A 117 -5.55 -9.43 9.36
C ASP A 117 -6.30 -9.37 8.00
N VAL A 118 -5.57 -9.65 6.91
CA VAL A 118 -6.09 -9.57 5.53
C VAL A 118 -6.05 -10.92 4.83
N SER A 119 -7.23 -11.48 4.57
CA SER A 119 -7.42 -12.65 3.73
C SER A 119 -7.51 -12.28 2.23
N PRO A 120 -7.33 -13.25 1.32
CA PRO A 120 -7.51 -12.98 -0.11
C PRO A 120 -8.94 -12.54 -0.49
N ASP A 121 -9.96 -13.00 0.23
CA ASP A 121 -11.34 -12.52 0.07
C ASP A 121 -11.45 -11.01 0.33
N LEU A 122 -10.75 -10.50 1.35
CA LEU A 122 -10.73 -9.07 1.66
C LEU A 122 -10.03 -8.26 0.56
N VAL A 123 -9.01 -8.82 -0.08
CA VAL A 123 -8.36 -8.20 -1.24
C VAL A 123 -9.31 -8.16 -2.44
N GLN A 124 -10.10 -9.20 -2.67
CA GLN A 124 -11.11 -9.21 -3.71
C GLN A 124 -12.24 -8.20 -3.44
N MET A 125 -12.76 -8.13 -2.21
CA MET A 125 -13.79 -7.16 -1.84
C MET A 125 -13.28 -5.72 -1.99
N ALA A 126 -12.03 -5.45 -1.59
CA ALA A 126 -11.40 -4.15 -1.82
C ALA A 126 -11.29 -3.81 -3.31
N TRP A 127 -11.06 -4.82 -4.16
CA TRP A 127 -11.06 -4.65 -5.62
C TRP A 127 -12.47 -4.35 -6.15
N GLU A 128 -13.50 -5.06 -5.70
CA GLU A 128 -14.89 -4.84 -6.12
C GLU A 128 -15.33 -3.40 -5.83
N GLU A 129 -15.09 -2.92 -4.61
CA GLU A 129 -15.37 -1.55 -4.21
C GLU A 129 -14.54 -0.53 -5.03
N ALA A 130 -13.25 -0.78 -5.23
CA ALA A 130 -12.39 0.11 -6.01
C ALA A 130 -12.80 0.16 -7.50
N VAL A 131 -13.41 -0.89 -8.05
CA VAL A 131 -13.95 -0.85 -9.42
C VAL A 131 -15.20 0.04 -9.52
N GLU A 132 -15.99 0.15 -8.45
CA GLU A 132 -17.16 1.03 -8.39
C GLU A 132 -16.79 2.52 -8.20
N ASP A 133 -15.59 2.82 -7.69
CA ASP A 133 -15.09 4.19 -7.56
C ASP A 133 -14.76 4.85 -8.91
N GLU A 134 -15.02 6.17 -9.04
CA GLU A 134 -14.81 6.94 -10.28
C GLU A 134 -13.35 6.93 -10.76
N THR A 135 -12.39 6.87 -9.84
CA THR A 135 -10.96 6.93 -10.18
C THR A 135 -10.38 5.56 -10.48
N HIS A 136 -11.05 4.50 -10.01
CA HIS A 136 -10.55 3.13 -9.96
C HIS A 136 -9.18 2.97 -9.27
N ASN A 137 -8.74 3.95 -8.48
CA ASN A 137 -7.45 3.93 -7.83
C ASN A 137 -7.62 3.68 -6.33
N LEU A 138 -6.65 2.97 -5.77
CA LEU A 138 -6.57 2.63 -4.37
C LEU A 138 -5.16 2.90 -3.87
N THR A 139 -5.02 3.71 -2.83
CA THR A 139 -3.78 3.88 -2.10
C THR A 139 -3.69 2.86 -0.96
N PRO A 140 -2.48 2.56 -0.44
CA PRO A 140 -2.34 1.69 0.73
C PRO A 140 -3.14 2.17 1.95
N ALA A 141 -3.30 3.49 2.11
CA ALA A 141 -4.10 4.05 3.18
C ALA A 141 -5.60 3.76 2.98
N GLU A 142 -6.12 4.01 1.77
CA GLU A 142 -7.52 3.72 1.43
C GLU A 142 -7.84 2.23 1.52
N PHE A 143 -6.89 1.36 1.16
CA PHE A 143 -7.02 -0.09 1.33
C PHE A 143 -7.28 -0.47 2.80
N VAL A 144 -6.44 0.01 3.72
CA VAL A 144 -6.61 -0.28 5.16
C VAL A 144 -7.90 0.34 5.72
N GLU A 145 -8.24 1.55 5.30
CA GLU A 145 -9.51 2.19 5.70
C GLU A 145 -10.73 1.38 5.23
N LEU A 146 -10.67 0.81 4.03
CA LEU A 146 -11.75 0.01 3.46
C LEU A 146 -11.91 -1.32 4.21
N VAL A 147 -10.80 -2.00 4.47
CA VAL A 147 -10.83 -3.33 5.11
C VAL A 147 -11.15 -3.25 6.61
N HIS A 148 -10.58 -2.27 7.33
CA HIS A 148 -10.65 -2.22 8.79
C HIS A 148 -11.38 -1.00 9.37
N ALA A 149 -11.94 -0.13 8.53
CA ALA A 149 -12.78 1.01 8.93
C ALA A 149 -12.14 1.97 9.96
N HIS A 150 -10.81 2.13 9.95
CA HIS A 150 -10.09 3.05 10.83
C HIS A 150 -8.97 3.79 10.08
N THR A 151 -8.45 4.88 10.66
CA THR A 151 -7.34 5.64 10.07
C THR A 151 -6.02 4.87 10.21
N PRO A 152 -5.33 4.54 9.09
CA PRO A 152 -4.16 3.69 9.13
C PRO A 152 -2.93 4.37 9.72
N SER A 153 -2.20 3.62 10.54
CA SER A 153 -0.88 3.95 11.04
C SER A 153 0.18 3.95 9.93
N ALA A 154 1.38 4.46 10.25
CA ALA A 154 2.49 4.47 9.28
C ALA A 154 2.94 3.06 8.87
N MET A 155 2.87 2.09 9.79
CA MET A 155 3.23 0.70 9.52
C MET A 155 2.15 -0.02 8.73
N GLU A 156 0.87 0.16 9.06
CA GLU A 156 -0.22 -0.44 8.26
C GLU A 156 -0.17 0.03 6.81
N LYS A 157 0.13 1.31 6.56
CA LYS A 157 0.36 1.82 5.20
C LYS A 157 1.51 1.12 4.49
N TYR A 158 2.61 0.84 5.20
CA TYR A 158 3.77 0.18 4.63
C TYR A 158 3.50 -1.31 4.33
N LEU A 159 2.88 -2.00 5.29
CA LEU A 159 2.49 -3.39 5.14
C LEU A 159 1.48 -3.55 3.99
N ALA A 160 0.47 -2.67 3.91
CA ALA A 160 -0.49 -2.67 2.82
C ALA A 160 0.17 -2.36 1.48
N TRP A 161 1.15 -1.44 1.46
CA TRP A 161 1.95 -1.16 0.26
C TRP A 161 2.78 -2.39 -0.20
N LYS A 162 3.35 -3.16 0.73
CA LYS A 162 4.03 -4.44 0.40
C LYS A 162 3.03 -5.48 -0.09
N LEU A 163 1.91 -5.66 0.60
CA LEU A 163 0.85 -6.60 0.25
C LEU A 163 0.35 -6.34 -1.17
N LEU A 164 0.02 -5.08 -1.50
CA LEU A 164 -0.52 -4.69 -2.81
C LEU A 164 0.47 -4.85 -3.98
N GLN A 165 1.76 -5.04 -3.69
CA GLN A 165 2.79 -5.38 -4.68
C GLN A 165 3.02 -6.89 -4.84
N SER A 166 2.31 -7.73 -4.07
CA SER A 166 2.39 -9.18 -4.21
C SER A 166 1.81 -9.66 -5.53
N GLU A 167 2.24 -10.84 -5.98
CA GLU A 167 1.68 -11.50 -7.16
C GLU A 167 0.17 -11.72 -7.03
N MET A 168 -0.28 -12.09 -5.84
CA MET A 168 -1.70 -12.27 -5.53
C MET A 168 -2.47 -10.93 -5.69
N SER A 169 -1.99 -9.82 -5.12
CA SER A 169 -2.67 -8.53 -5.29
C SER A 169 -2.59 -8.03 -6.72
N HIS A 170 -1.54 -8.38 -7.46
CA HIS A 170 -1.43 -8.09 -8.89
C HIS A 170 -2.45 -8.85 -9.74
N VAL A 171 -3.17 -9.86 -9.23
CA VAL A 171 -4.35 -10.41 -9.91
C VAL A 171 -5.42 -9.34 -10.07
N PHE A 172 -5.64 -8.54 -9.03
CA PHE A 172 -6.73 -7.57 -8.92
C PHE A 172 -6.32 -6.14 -9.29
N PHE A 173 -5.06 -5.77 -8.99
CA PHE A 173 -4.59 -4.40 -9.11
C PHE A 173 -3.39 -4.26 -10.05
N LYS A 174 -3.17 -3.04 -10.55
CA LYS A 174 -1.99 -2.66 -11.32
C LYS A 174 -1.32 -1.47 -10.64
N GLU A 175 -0.01 -1.56 -10.41
CA GLU A 175 0.79 -0.43 -9.91
C GLU A 175 0.71 0.79 -10.83
N ILE A 176 0.38 1.94 -10.26
CA ILE A 176 0.52 3.24 -10.89
C ILE A 176 1.79 3.87 -10.35
N LYS A 177 2.72 4.18 -11.28
CA LYS A 177 4.03 4.74 -10.94
C LYS A 177 4.13 6.20 -11.35
N ASP A 178 4.62 7.03 -10.44
CA ASP A 178 5.10 8.38 -10.74
C ASP A 178 6.61 8.43 -10.55
N LYS A 179 7.34 8.81 -11.61
CA LYS A 179 8.83 8.87 -11.63
C LYS A 179 9.52 7.60 -11.11
N GLY A 180 8.91 6.43 -11.35
CA GLY A 180 9.43 5.12 -10.94
C GLY A 180 8.95 4.62 -9.57
N ARG A 181 8.20 5.45 -8.82
CA ARG A 181 7.67 5.11 -7.49
C ARG A 181 6.21 4.71 -7.55
N VAL A 182 5.82 3.67 -6.83
CA VAL A 182 4.42 3.24 -6.74
C VAL A 182 3.66 4.24 -5.86
N VAL A 183 2.71 4.96 -6.45
CA VAL A 183 1.91 6.00 -5.75
C VAL A 183 0.49 5.55 -5.45
N SER A 184 -0.05 4.64 -6.27
CA SER A 184 -1.37 4.05 -6.09
C SER A 184 -1.49 2.75 -6.89
N PHE A 185 -2.61 2.06 -6.72
CA PHE A 185 -2.93 0.79 -7.34
C PHE A 185 -4.25 0.92 -8.06
N LYS A 186 -4.24 0.74 -9.39
CA LYS A 186 -5.46 0.81 -10.20
C LYS A 186 -6.16 -0.54 -10.22
N ALA A 187 -7.42 -0.57 -9.84
CA ALA A 187 -8.27 -1.74 -9.95
C ALA A 187 -8.40 -2.18 -11.42
N LYS A 188 -8.20 -3.46 -11.68
CA LYS A 188 -8.34 -4.06 -13.01
C LYS A 188 -9.82 -4.26 -13.36
N THR A 189 -10.14 -4.34 -14.65
CA THR A 189 -11.49 -4.71 -15.07
C THR A 189 -11.78 -6.17 -14.76
N LYS A 190 -13.05 -6.54 -14.54
CA LYS A 190 -13.47 -7.94 -14.29
C LYS A 190 -12.85 -8.93 -15.27
N LYS A 191 -12.96 -8.65 -16.58
CA LYS A 191 -12.34 -9.47 -17.63
C LYS A 191 -10.82 -9.66 -17.45
N SER A 192 -10.11 -8.64 -17.00
CA SER A 192 -8.67 -8.71 -16.78
C SER A 192 -8.32 -9.49 -15.50
N VAL A 193 -9.17 -9.39 -14.46
CA VAL A 193 -9.05 -10.21 -13.25
C VAL A 193 -9.29 -11.67 -13.57
N ASP A 194 -10.35 -12.01 -14.30
CA ASP A 194 -10.65 -13.39 -14.69
C ASP A 194 -9.47 -14.03 -15.45
N ALA A 195 -8.87 -13.29 -16.39
CA ALA A 195 -7.68 -13.74 -17.12
C ALA A 195 -6.44 -13.86 -16.22
N ALA A 196 -6.24 -12.93 -15.28
CA ALA A 196 -5.10 -12.98 -14.35
C ALA A 196 -5.24 -14.12 -13.34
N LYS A 197 -6.46 -14.39 -12.84
CA LYS A 197 -6.77 -15.53 -11.97
C LYS A 197 -6.45 -16.85 -12.66
N ASP A 198 -6.91 -17.04 -13.90
CA ASP A 198 -6.62 -18.26 -14.67
C ASP A 198 -5.11 -18.50 -14.82
N VAL A 199 -4.32 -17.46 -15.11
CA VAL A 199 -2.84 -17.58 -15.17
C VAL A 199 -2.25 -17.89 -13.80
N PHE A 200 -2.63 -17.13 -12.77
CA PHE A 200 -2.12 -17.29 -11.41
C PHE A 200 -2.37 -18.71 -10.89
N CYS A 201 -3.58 -19.24 -11.07
CA CYS A 201 -3.96 -20.56 -10.60
C CYS A 201 -3.27 -21.69 -11.36
N ARG A 202 -2.96 -21.51 -12.65
CA ARG A 202 -2.14 -22.47 -13.40
C ARG A 202 -0.68 -22.50 -12.94
N GLN A 203 -0.17 -21.41 -12.38
CA GLN A 203 1.19 -21.33 -11.86
C GLN A 203 1.30 -21.88 -10.43
N HIS A 204 0.19 -21.91 -9.69
CA HIS A 204 0.12 -22.32 -8.29
C HIS A 204 -0.77 -23.57 -8.08
N VAL A 205 -0.84 -24.47 -9.06
CA VAL A 205 -1.72 -25.66 -9.04
C VAL A 205 -1.45 -26.59 -7.85
N ASP A 206 -0.20 -26.70 -7.44
CA ASP A 206 0.22 -27.55 -6.31
C ASP A 206 0.10 -26.85 -4.96
N ASP A 207 -0.29 -25.57 -4.96
CA ASP A 207 -0.40 -24.76 -3.75
C ASP A 207 -1.85 -24.83 -3.25
N THR A 208 -2.14 -25.88 -2.47
CA THR A 208 -3.49 -26.12 -1.91
C THR A 208 -4.00 -24.98 -1.03
N GLU A 209 -3.14 -24.02 -0.67
CA GLU A 209 -3.45 -22.84 0.13
C GLU A 209 -3.73 -21.59 -0.71
N SER A 210 -3.65 -21.68 -2.05
CA SER A 210 -3.93 -20.54 -2.95
C SER A 210 -5.44 -20.25 -3.02
N GLN A 211 -5.98 -19.68 -1.94
CA GLN A 211 -7.40 -19.43 -1.75
C GLN A 211 -8.00 -18.61 -2.91
N ILE A 212 -7.23 -17.72 -3.53
CA ILE A 212 -7.62 -16.94 -4.73
C ILE A 212 -8.18 -17.79 -5.87
N CYS A 213 -7.74 -19.04 -6.00
CA CYS A 213 -8.23 -19.95 -7.04
C CYS A 213 -9.62 -20.51 -6.78
N PHE A 214 -10.12 -20.32 -5.56
CA PHE A 214 -11.43 -20.76 -5.11
C PHE A 214 -12.37 -19.58 -4.80
N VAL A 215 -11.90 -18.33 -4.91
CA VAL A 215 -12.71 -17.10 -4.81
C VAL A 215 -13.18 -16.60 -6.17
#